data_AF-A0A1F7F069-F1
#
_entry.id   AF-A0A1F7F069-F1
#
_cell.length_a   1.000
_cell.length_b   1.000
_cell.length_c   1.000
_cell.angle_alpha   90.00
_cell.angle_beta   90.00
_cell.angle_gamma   90.00
#
_symmetry.space_group_name_H-M   'P 1'
#
loop_
_entity.id
_entity.type
_entity.pdbx_description
1 polymer ?
#
loop_
_entity_poly.entity_id
_entity_poly.type
_entity_poly.pdbx_seq_one_letter_code
_entity_poly.pdbx_strand_id
1 'polypeptide(L)'
;MNKFFCALAAWLFCGAACFAGPAYTAFTALGHYPFLTRFPGPHAVFSFGSSAGFDNPAFFASASSHTLMAGGYGLQTPDFSKSPLLLDLSYTGRFLEKGAVGAGTAFFSNNGYNESVTSISFGAQALQLAYGASAKIMTSSGLSNGAYGKRTLTIDFDAGGLWEIVPRLYAGLALFNIIGTGVINDYAITISTERAAKVHFGYFIDQDRTAQVLAEGRIDSLHELRVRKYSWGAAMDKAFFEKRYLAVRAGFLSQTAARGADPDNAIMFGCTGNIPVRGSQLKIEYSLSYSLGNASAGNDATASHALRAGVAFGGYEDYVPPLAKVSIQQNALSPNGDGVDDAITFFISAKDNAGGTGIKKWALILYTREPGRRLRAIKSFSGTGVPPTAIEWDGRDAGNTLVAKGAYHYQLRVVDQANNFSDSPLFTILVQ
;
A
#
# COMPACT_ATOMS: atom_id res chain seq x y z
N MET A 1 4.39 -22.33 -54.17
CA MET A 1 4.11 -23.62 -53.52
C MET A 1 5.35 -23.98 -52.72
N ASN A 2 5.47 -23.95 -51.39
CA ASN A 2 4.58 -23.86 -50.24
C ASN A 2 5.57 -23.57 -49.07
N LYS A 3 5.60 -22.47 -48.31
CA LYS A 3 4.56 -21.58 -47.75
C LYS A 3 3.32 -22.31 -47.20
N PHE A 4 3.41 -23.62 -46.98
CA PHE A 4 2.31 -24.46 -46.49
C PHE A 4 2.77 -25.56 -45.51
N PHE A 5 3.99 -25.48 -45.00
CA PHE A 5 4.42 -26.16 -43.76
C PHE A 5 5.02 -25.17 -42.74
N CYS A 6 4.47 -23.96 -42.73
CA CYS A 6 4.74 -22.92 -41.74
C CYS A 6 3.59 -22.78 -40.73
N ALA A 7 2.68 -23.76 -40.55
CA ALA A 7 1.42 -23.49 -39.85
C ALA A 7 0.70 -24.67 -39.15
N LEU A 8 1.28 -25.87 -39.03
CA LEU A 8 0.50 -27.00 -38.49
C LEU A 8 1.31 -27.96 -37.62
N ALA A 9 1.92 -27.37 -36.58
CA ALA A 9 2.14 -27.92 -35.24
C ALA A 9 3.33 -27.14 -34.63
N ALA A 10 3.20 -25.85 -34.27
CA ALA A 10 2.15 -25.46 -33.35
C ALA A 10 1.87 -26.66 -32.42
N TRP A 11 2.92 -27.09 -31.71
CA TRP A 11 2.83 -27.71 -30.39
C TRP A 11 3.27 -26.62 -29.41
N LEU A 12 2.66 -25.43 -29.54
CA LEU A 12 1.43 -25.10 -28.79
C LEU A 12 1.71 -25.36 -27.31
N PHE A 13 2.33 -24.46 -26.56
CA PHE A 13 2.67 -23.08 -26.84
C PHE A 13 3.78 -22.67 -25.87
N CYS A 14 4.75 -21.92 -26.39
CA CYS A 14 5.74 -21.15 -25.63
C CYS A 14 5.11 -20.49 -24.39
N GLY A 15 5.75 -20.67 -23.23
CA GLY A 15 5.32 -20.06 -21.97
C GLY A 15 5.28 -20.99 -20.76
N ALA A 16 5.75 -22.24 -20.88
CA ALA A 16 6.18 -23.04 -19.72
C ALA A 16 7.58 -22.64 -19.22
N ALA A 17 8.01 -21.42 -19.55
CA ALA A 17 9.25 -20.89 -19.06
C ALA A 17 9.14 -20.80 -17.54
N CYS A 18 10.10 -21.46 -16.91
CA CYS A 18 10.70 -21.11 -15.62
C CYS A 18 10.53 -22.08 -14.45
N PHE A 19 10.14 -23.35 -14.62
CA PHE A 19 10.53 -24.40 -13.65
C PHE A 19 10.55 -25.78 -14.33
N ALA A 20 11.70 -26.20 -14.86
CA ALA A 20 11.97 -27.59 -15.23
C ALA A 20 12.90 -28.23 -14.19
N GLY A 21 12.31 -28.98 -13.26
CA GLY A 21 13.00 -29.83 -12.28
C GLY A 21 11.96 -30.65 -11.50
N PRO A 22 12.13 -31.97 -11.29
CA PRO A 22 11.06 -32.84 -10.84
C PRO A 22 10.83 -32.72 -9.33
N ALA A 23 9.92 -31.85 -8.93
CA ALA A 23 9.23 -31.88 -7.63
C ALA A 23 8.06 -30.88 -7.65
N TYR A 24 7.04 -31.13 -8.48
CA TYR A 24 5.79 -30.38 -8.39
C TYR A 24 5.05 -30.83 -7.13
N THR A 25 5.26 -30.19 -5.99
CA THR A 25 4.28 -30.33 -4.90
C THR A 25 3.00 -29.61 -5.35
N ALA A 26 1.82 -30.19 -5.11
CA ALA A 26 0.53 -29.68 -5.61
C ALA A 26 0.14 -28.26 -5.12
N PHE A 27 1.02 -27.62 -4.34
CA PHE A 27 0.90 -26.27 -3.77
C PHE A 27 2.15 -25.41 -4.01
N THR A 28 3.06 -25.85 -4.89
CA THR A 28 4.27 -25.06 -5.24
C THR A 28 3.90 -23.74 -5.89
N ALA A 29 2.81 -23.71 -6.66
CA ALA A 29 2.41 -22.53 -7.38
C ALA A 29 1.86 -21.46 -6.40
N LEU A 30 0.94 -21.74 -5.47
CA LEU A 30 0.56 -20.76 -4.43
C LEU A 30 1.50 -20.70 -3.21
N GLY A 31 2.54 -21.52 -3.14
CA GLY A 31 3.69 -21.31 -2.24
C GLY A 31 4.68 -20.27 -2.78
N HIS A 32 4.70 -20.11 -4.12
CA HIS A 32 5.57 -19.20 -4.88
C HIS A 32 4.84 -17.96 -5.45
N TYR A 33 3.54 -18.04 -5.76
CA TYR A 33 2.78 -17.03 -6.50
C TYR A 33 1.88 -16.07 -5.71
N PRO A 34 1.45 -16.26 -4.45
CA PRO A 34 1.00 -15.12 -3.65
C PRO A 34 2.15 -14.12 -3.44
N PHE A 35 3.39 -14.47 -3.78
CA PHE A 35 4.53 -13.57 -3.83
C PHE A 35 4.69 -12.81 -5.16
N LEU A 36 4.05 -13.25 -6.26
CA LEU A 36 3.91 -12.40 -7.46
C LEU A 36 2.86 -11.29 -7.25
N THR A 37 2.04 -11.41 -6.20
CA THR A 37 0.95 -10.46 -5.90
C THR A 37 1.37 -9.22 -5.12
N ARG A 38 2.64 -9.11 -4.79
CA ARG A 38 3.18 -7.98 -4.05
C ARG A 38 4.52 -7.71 -4.62
N PHE A 39 5.13 -6.61 -4.22
CA PHE A 39 6.55 -6.47 -4.38
C PHE A 39 7.27 -7.78 -4.00
N PRO A 40 7.81 -8.64 -4.90
CA PRO A 40 8.88 -9.51 -4.46
C PRO A 40 10.04 -8.56 -4.21
N GLY A 41 10.24 -8.21 -2.95
CA GLY A 41 10.99 -7.04 -2.52
C GLY A 41 10.43 -6.59 -1.17
N PRO A 42 11.25 -5.98 -0.32
CA PRO A 42 10.96 -5.93 1.09
C PRO A 42 9.76 -5.08 1.38
N HIS A 43 8.89 -5.69 2.17
CA HIS A 43 7.65 -5.08 2.57
C HIS A 43 7.93 -4.00 3.59
N ALA A 44 7.11 -2.94 3.54
CA ALA A 44 6.95 -2.03 4.66
C ALA A 44 6.82 -2.86 5.95
N VAL A 45 7.62 -2.50 6.96
CA VAL A 45 7.42 -2.94 8.34
C VAL A 45 5.97 -2.70 8.78
N PHE A 46 5.30 -1.73 8.14
CA PHE A 46 3.89 -1.42 8.23
C PHE A 46 3.26 -1.40 6.83
N SER A 47 3.02 -2.57 6.24
CA SER A 47 2.16 -2.66 5.06
C SER A 47 0.70 -2.57 5.52
N PHE A 48 0.09 -1.40 5.36
CA PHE A 48 -1.32 -1.20 5.69
C PHE A 48 -2.21 -1.88 4.65
N GLY A 49 -2.70 -3.09 4.96
CA GLY A 49 -3.65 -3.75 4.09
C GLY A 49 -3.96 -5.16 4.56
N SER A 50 -5.13 -5.64 4.16
CA SER A 50 -5.67 -6.92 4.58
C SER A 50 -4.96 -8.15 4.06
N SER A 51 -4.05 -7.92 3.14
CA SER A 51 -3.18 -8.91 2.55
C SER A 51 -1.93 -9.13 3.44
N ALA A 52 -1.50 -8.17 4.27
CA ALA A 52 -0.26 -8.23 5.07
C ALA A 52 -0.06 -9.52 5.88
N GLY A 53 -1.16 -10.16 6.30
CA GLY A 53 -1.19 -11.47 6.94
C GLY A 53 -0.54 -12.64 6.22
N PHE A 54 -0.57 -12.64 4.89
CA PHE A 54 0.07 -13.67 4.08
C PHE A 54 1.59 -13.56 4.05
N ASP A 55 2.15 -12.45 4.52
CA ASP A 55 3.59 -12.22 4.59
C ASP A 55 4.10 -12.30 6.04
N ASN A 56 3.45 -11.59 6.96
CA ASN A 56 3.68 -11.81 8.39
C ASN A 56 2.37 -11.57 9.15
N PRO A 57 1.81 -12.58 9.83
CA PRO A 57 0.56 -12.41 10.56
C PRO A 57 0.67 -11.41 11.71
N ALA A 58 1.87 -11.10 12.21
CA ALA A 58 2.09 -10.04 13.20
C ALA A 58 1.71 -8.64 12.68
N PHE A 59 1.70 -8.42 11.36
CA PHE A 59 1.33 -7.12 10.80
C PHE A 59 -0.11 -6.72 11.09
N PHE A 60 -1.02 -7.68 11.34
CA PHE A 60 -2.38 -7.35 11.75
C PHE A 60 -2.44 -6.58 13.07
N ALA A 61 -1.48 -6.77 13.97
CA ALA A 61 -1.41 -6.01 15.22
C ALA A 61 -1.31 -4.49 14.99
N SER A 62 -0.81 -4.07 13.82
CA SER A 62 -0.65 -2.67 13.45
C SER A 62 -1.85 -2.07 12.70
N ALA A 63 -2.92 -2.84 12.49
CA ALA A 63 -4.10 -2.36 11.78
C ALA A 63 -4.77 -1.22 12.55
N SER A 64 -4.94 -0.07 11.89
CA SER A 64 -5.54 1.14 12.48
C SER A 64 -7.04 1.28 12.19
N SER A 65 -7.54 0.59 11.17
CA SER A 65 -8.93 0.61 10.71
C SER A 65 -9.38 -0.74 10.18
N HIS A 66 -10.69 -0.89 9.90
CA HIS A 66 -11.15 -1.98 9.05
C HIS A 66 -10.78 -1.67 7.61
N THR A 67 -10.34 -2.67 6.84
CA THR A 67 -9.97 -2.51 5.43
C THR A 67 -10.42 -3.74 4.66
N LEU A 68 -11.15 -3.54 3.57
CA LEU A 68 -11.50 -4.53 2.57
C LEU A 68 -10.78 -4.18 1.26
N MET A 69 -10.05 -5.10 0.67
CA MET A 69 -9.29 -4.92 -0.57
C MET A 69 -9.50 -6.10 -1.50
N ALA A 70 -9.63 -5.84 -2.79
CA ALA A 70 -9.62 -6.86 -3.83
C ALA A 70 -8.56 -6.51 -4.88
N GLY A 71 -7.96 -7.54 -5.47
CA GLY A 71 -6.80 -7.42 -6.33
C GLY A 71 -6.80 -8.34 -7.52
N GLY A 72 -6.12 -7.92 -8.58
CA GLY A 72 -5.81 -8.75 -9.73
C GLY A 72 -4.41 -8.50 -10.26
N TYR A 73 -3.86 -9.51 -10.91
CA TYR A 73 -2.50 -9.51 -11.44
C TYR A 73 -2.48 -9.99 -12.86
N GLY A 74 -1.64 -9.34 -13.66
CA GLY A 74 -1.40 -9.70 -15.05
C GLY A 74 0.09 -9.82 -15.30
N LEU A 75 0.50 -10.91 -15.93
CA LEU A 75 1.81 -11.04 -16.54
C LEU A 75 1.74 -10.50 -17.97
N GLN A 76 2.73 -9.70 -18.36
CA GLN A 76 2.85 -9.28 -19.75
C GLN A 76 3.26 -10.50 -20.57
N THR A 77 2.30 -11.02 -21.35
CA THR A 77 2.54 -12.14 -22.26
C THR A 77 2.25 -11.72 -23.70
N PRO A 78 2.95 -12.28 -24.70
CA PRO A 78 2.63 -12.02 -26.11
C PRO A 78 1.24 -12.51 -26.53
N ASP A 79 0.67 -13.46 -25.79
CA ASP A 79 -0.66 -14.03 -26.05
C ASP A 79 -1.53 -13.97 -24.79
N PHE A 80 -2.43 -12.99 -24.77
CA PHE A 80 -3.32 -12.74 -23.64
C PHE A 80 -4.16 -13.96 -23.26
N SER A 81 -4.51 -14.83 -24.21
CA SER A 81 -5.30 -16.04 -23.97
C SER A 81 -4.61 -17.07 -23.06
N LYS A 82 -3.30 -16.91 -22.83
CA LYS A 82 -2.49 -17.76 -21.94
C LYS A 82 -1.98 -17.04 -20.71
N SER A 83 -2.43 -15.81 -20.48
CA SER A 83 -2.06 -15.10 -19.27
C SER A 83 -2.67 -15.83 -18.07
N PRO A 84 -1.86 -16.21 -17.06
CA PRO A 84 -2.41 -16.74 -15.84
C PRO A 84 -3.26 -15.67 -15.16
N LEU A 85 -4.41 -16.09 -14.64
CA LEU A 85 -5.28 -15.27 -13.82
C LEU A 85 -4.86 -15.43 -12.36
N LEU A 86 -4.60 -14.32 -11.69
CA LEU A 86 -4.37 -14.29 -10.26
C LEU A 86 -5.22 -13.19 -9.66
N LEU A 87 -6.03 -13.54 -8.67
CA LEU A 87 -6.97 -12.66 -8.00
C LEU A 87 -6.84 -12.83 -6.50
N ASP A 88 -7.13 -11.77 -5.76
CA ASP A 88 -7.25 -11.85 -4.31
C ASP A 88 -8.39 -11.00 -3.77
N LEU A 89 -8.84 -11.38 -2.59
CA LEU A 89 -9.74 -10.62 -1.75
C LEU A 89 -9.25 -10.73 -0.31
N SER A 90 -9.23 -9.63 0.41
CA SER A 90 -8.75 -9.62 1.78
C SER A 90 -9.48 -8.60 2.63
N TYR A 91 -9.77 -8.98 3.86
CA TYR A 91 -10.34 -8.16 4.91
C TYR A 91 -9.42 -8.11 6.13
N THR A 92 -9.38 -6.95 6.78
CA THR A 92 -8.80 -6.76 8.10
C THR A 92 -9.74 -5.94 8.92
N GLY A 93 -9.96 -6.36 10.15
CA GLY A 93 -10.72 -5.60 11.12
C GLY A 93 -9.95 -5.47 12.40
N ARG A 94 -9.84 -4.24 12.90
CA ARG A 94 -9.38 -3.99 14.26
C ARG A 94 -10.57 -4.21 15.19
N PHE A 95 -10.48 -5.22 16.03
CA PHE A 95 -11.54 -5.55 17.00
C PHE A 95 -11.12 -5.23 18.44
N LEU A 96 -9.82 -5.04 18.67
CA LEU A 96 -9.23 -4.69 19.96
C LEU A 96 -8.29 -3.50 19.80
N GLU A 97 -8.03 -2.78 20.90
CA GLU A 97 -7.09 -1.65 20.89
C GLU A 97 -5.70 -2.07 20.40
N LYS A 98 -5.25 -3.29 20.73
CA LYS A 98 -3.95 -3.82 20.33
C LYS A 98 -4.06 -5.15 19.58
N GLY A 99 -5.13 -5.33 18.80
CA GLY A 99 -5.31 -6.56 18.05
C GLY A 99 -6.33 -6.46 16.92
N ALA A 100 -6.08 -7.25 15.89
CA ALA A 100 -6.91 -7.32 14.70
C ALA A 100 -7.03 -8.75 14.18
N VAL A 101 -8.09 -8.97 13.43
CA VAL A 101 -8.34 -10.21 12.70
C VAL A 101 -8.29 -9.91 11.21
N GLY A 102 -7.68 -10.81 10.46
CA GLY A 102 -7.65 -10.80 9.01
C GLY A 102 -8.34 -12.03 8.45
N ALA A 103 -8.94 -11.88 7.28
CA ALA A 103 -9.34 -13.00 6.44
C ALA A 103 -8.92 -12.68 5.00
N GLY A 104 -8.47 -13.68 4.26
CA GLY A 104 -8.07 -13.45 2.88
C GLY A 104 -8.22 -14.69 2.04
N THR A 105 -8.38 -14.49 0.75
CA THR A 105 -8.30 -15.55 -0.24
C THR A 105 -7.53 -15.07 -1.45
N ALA A 106 -6.74 -15.97 -2.03
CA ALA A 106 -6.11 -15.78 -3.33
C ALA A 106 -6.43 -16.97 -4.21
N PHE A 107 -6.67 -16.70 -5.48
CA PHE A 107 -7.02 -17.67 -6.51
C PHE A 107 -6.08 -17.51 -7.69
N PHE A 108 -5.49 -18.63 -8.11
CA PHE A 108 -4.65 -18.73 -9.29
C PHE A 108 -5.32 -19.65 -10.30
N SER A 109 -5.30 -19.28 -11.58
CA SER A 109 -5.73 -20.12 -12.68
C SER A 109 -4.78 -19.96 -13.86
N ASN A 110 -4.35 -21.09 -14.43
CA ASN A 110 -3.53 -21.10 -15.63
C ASN A 110 -3.81 -22.38 -16.44
N ASN A 111 -4.28 -22.24 -17.68
CA ASN A 111 -4.46 -23.35 -18.62
C ASN A 111 -5.16 -24.59 -18.04
N GLY A 112 -6.25 -24.38 -17.27
CA GLY A 112 -7.06 -25.43 -16.65
C GLY A 112 -6.56 -25.93 -15.30
N TYR A 113 -5.35 -25.53 -14.88
CA TYR A 113 -4.88 -25.70 -13.51
C TYR A 113 -5.36 -24.53 -12.64
N ASN A 114 -5.87 -24.84 -11.46
CA ASN A 114 -6.39 -23.87 -10.51
C ASN A 114 -5.82 -24.15 -9.13
N GLU A 115 -5.53 -23.10 -8.39
CA GLU A 115 -5.21 -23.19 -6.98
C GLU A 115 -5.94 -22.09 -6.21
N SER A 116 -6.21 -22.34 -4.94
CA SER A 116 -6.67 -21.31 -4.01
C SER A 116 -6.03 -21.48 -2.65
N VAL A 117 -5.83 -20.35 -1.98
CA VAL A 117 -5.52 -20.30 -0.55
C VAL A 117 -6.53 -19.40 0.11
N THR A 118 -7.12 -19.86 1.20
CA THR A 118 -8.00 -19.07 2.05
C THR A 118 -7.45 -19.10 3.46
N SER A 119 -7.32 -17.93 4.08
CA SER A 119 -6.73 -17.77 5.39
C SER A 119 -7.63 -17.00 6.34
N ILE A 120 -7.51 -17.35 7.60
CA ILE A 120 -7.98 -16.55 8.73
C ILE A 120 -6.76 -16.29 9.59
N SER A 121 -6.61 -15.07 10.06
CA SER A 121 -5.41 -14.64 10.75
C SER A 121 -5.75 -13.74 11.92
N PHE A 122 -4.88 -13.76 12.92
CA PHE A 122 -4.95 -12.87 14.06
C PHE A 122 -3.56 -12.28 14.31
N GLY A 123 -3.53 -11.00 14.66
CA GLY A 123 -2.33 -10.35 15.16
C GLY A 123 -2.66 -9.46 16.35
N ALA A 124 -1.77 -9.45 17.33
CA ALA A 124 -1.87 -8.60 18.51
C ALA A 124 -0.52 -8.01 18.90
N GLN A 125 -0.57 -6.94 19.68
CA GLN A 125 0.62 -6.25 20.18
C GLN A 125 0.62 -6.24 21.70
N ALA A 126 1.73 -6.70 22.27
CA ALA A 126 2.05 -6.54 23.68
C ALA A 126 3.41 -5.85 23.81
N LEU A 127 3.46 -4.74 24.54
CA LEU A 127 4.66 -3.90 24.66
C LEU A 127 5.20 -3.53 23.26
N GLN A 128 6.49 -3.78 23.01
CA GLN A 128 7.18 -3.53 21.74
C GLN A 128 7.08 -4.69 20.73
N LEU A 129 6.41 -5.79 21.11
CA LEU A 129 6.31 -6.99 20.30
C LEU A 129 4.90 -7.12 19.73
N ALA A 130 4.79 -7.06 18.42
CA ALA A 130 3.65 -7.57 17.68
C ALA A 130 3.87 -9.05 17.35
N TYR A 131 2.82 -9.84 17.44
CA TYR A 131 2.83 -11.26 17.14
C TYR A 131 1.53 -11.65 16.45
N GLY A 132 1.56 -12.73 15.68
CA GLY A 132 0.37 -13.22 15.01
C GLY A 132 0.48 -14.65 14.56
N ALA A 133 -0.68 -15.21 14.20
CA ALA A 133 -0.81 -16.53 13.63
C ALA A 133 -1.84 -16.52 12.50
N SER A 134 -1.68 -17.41 11.54
CA SER A 134 -2.67 -17.68 10.49
C SER A 134 -3.00 -19.16 10.45
N ALA A 135 -4.24 -19.46 10.08
CA ALA A 135 -4.67 -20.78 9.64
C ALA A 135 -5.10 -20.66 8.18
N LYS A 136 -4.65 -21.60 7.34
CA LYS A 136 -4.84 -21.58 5.90
C LYS A 136 -5.44 -22.88 5.43
N ILE A 137 -6.36 -22.78 4.50
CA ILE A 137 -6.85 -23.89 3.69
C ILE A 137 -6.33 -23.65 2.28
N MET A 138 -5.62 -24.62 1.73
CA MET A 138 -5.12 -24.56 0.36
C MET A 138 -5.75 -25.67 -0.45
N THR A 139 -6.21 -25.33 -1.65
CA THR A 139 -6.73 -26.30 -2.62
C THR A 139 -6.05 -26.16 -3.97
N SER A 140 -5.91 -27.26 -4.67
CA SER A 140 -5.45 -27.26 -6.05
C SER A 140 -6.22 -28.26 -6.89
N SER A 141 -6.40 -27.96 -8.18
CA SER A 141 -6.90 -28.92 -9.14
C SER A 141 -5.79 -29.88 -9.57
N GLY A 142 -6.16 -31.06 -10.06
CA GLY A 142 -5.16 -31.94 -10.69
C GLY A 142 -4.49 -31.25 -11.88
N LEU A 143 -3.24 -31.60 -12.16
CA LEU A 143 -2.55 -31.15 -13.37
C LEU A 143 -3.20 -31.79 -14.62
N SER A 144 -3.31 -31.03 -15.70
CA SER A 144 -3.89 -31.46 -16.98
C SER A 144 -3.13 -32.63 -17.64
N ASN A 145 -1.87 -32.85 -17.24
CA ASN A 145 -1.02 -33.95 -17.70
C ASN A 145 -1.23 -35.27 -16.91
N GLY A 146 -2.15 -35.32 -15.94
CA GLY A 146 -2.45 -36.52 -15.16
C GLY A 146 -1.43 -36.86 -14.06
N ALA A 147 -0.38 -36.06 -13.86
CA ALA A 147 0.68 -36.36 -12.89
C ALA A 147 0.22 -36.32 -11.42
N TYR A 148 -0.89 -35.62 -11.12
CA TYR A 148 -1.45 -35.49 -9.77
C TYR A 148 -2.97 -35.67 -9.84
N GLY A 149 -3.41 -36.89 -10.16
CA GLY A 149 -4.82 -37.25 -10.15
C GLY A 149 -5.55 -36.68 -8.92
N LYS A 150 -6.62 -35.93 -9.21
CA LYS A 150 -7.58 -35.30 -8.29
C LYS A 150 -7.15 -34.07 -7.47
N ARG A 151 -8.20 -33.35 -7.03
CA ARG A 151 -8.13 -32.11 -6.24
C ARG A 151 -7.44 -32.37 -4.91
N THR A 152 -6.47 -31.53 -4.58
CA THR A 152 -5.76 -31.60 -3.31
C THR A 152 -6.36 -30.59 -2.33
N LEU A 153 -6.44 -30.96 -1.05
CA LEU A 153 -6.82 -30.08 0.07
C LEU A 153 -5.76 -30.24 1.18
N THR A 154 -5.29 -29.14 1.74
CA THR A 154 -4.43 -29.16 2.93
C THR A 154 -4.76 -28.00 3.86
N ILE A 155 -4.43 -28.18 5.14
CA ILE A 155 -4.54 -27.17 6.17
C ILE A 155 -3.15 -26.87 6.70
N ASP A 156 -2.82 -25.59 6.77
CA ASP A 156 -1.53 -25.10 7.21
C ASP A 156 -1.64 -23.93 8.17
N PHE A 157 -0.55 -23.68 8.88
CA PHE A 157 -0.47 -22.61 9.87
C PHE A 157 0.78 -21.78 9.63
N ASP A 158 0.66 -20.47 9.83
CA ASP A 158 1.80 -19.56 9.89
C ASP A 158 1.88 -18.92 11.27
N ALA A 159 3.08 -18.49 11.63
CA ALA A 159 3.33 -17.72 12.83
C ALA A 159 4.29 -16.59 12.51
N GLY A 160 4.17 -15.47 13.20
CA GLY A 160 5.07 -14.36 12.98
C GLY A 160 5.18 -13.43 14.17
N GLY A 161 6.30 -12.72 14.21
CA GLY A 161 6.61 -11.69 15.19
C GLY A 161 7.23 -10.48 14.50
N LEU A 162 7.00 -9.31 15.09
CA LEU A 162 7.60 -8.04 14.70
C LEU A 162 7.94 -7.25 15.97
N TRP A 163 9.19 -6.84 16.10
CA TRP A 163 9.71 -6.14 17.26
C TRP A 163 10.23 -4.76 16.85
N GLU A 164 9.75 -3.71 17.52
CA GLU A 164 10.41 -2.40 17.54
C GLU A 164 11.61 -2.46 18.49
N ILE A 165 12.80 -2.76 17.94
CA ILE A 165 14.02 -2.95 18.73
C ILE A 165 14.41 -1.64 19.42
N VAL A 166 14.36 -0.55 18.66
CA VAL A 166 14.50 0.82 19.12
C VAL A 166 13.52 1.68 18.32
N PRO A 167 13.16 2.89 18.79
CA PRO A 167 12.22 3.73 18.06
C PRO A 167 12.59 3.83 16.58
N ARG A 168 11.63 3.50 15.71
CA ARG A 168 11.75 3.52 14.24
C ARG A 168 12.57 2.39 13.59
N LEU A 169 13.24 1.51 14.36
CA LEU A 169 13.93 0.33 13.85
C LEU A 169 13.17 -0.93 14.23
N TYR A 170 12.86 -1.74 13.23
CA TYR A 170 12.07 -2.94 13.40
C TYR A 170 12.77 -4.16 12.82
N ALA A 171 12.59 -5.29 13.50
CA ALA A 171 12.95 -6.60 12.98
C ALA A 171 11.76 -7.54 13.11
N GLY A 172 11.58 -8.42 12.14
CA GLY A 172 10.50 -9.39 12.13
C GLY A 172 10.96 -10.76 11.69
N LEU A 173 10.21 -11.77 12.12
CA LEU A 173 10.33 -13.16 11.70
C LEU A 173 8.93 -13.66 11.32
N ALA A 174 8.82 -14.32 10.18
CA ALA A 174 7.64 -15.06 9.77
C ALA A 174 8.03 -16.50 9.45
N LEU A 175 7.21 -17.44 9.92
CA LEU A 175 7.34 -18.87 9.66
C LEU A 175 6.08 -19.33 8.95
N PHE A 176 6.26 -20.05 7.85
CA PHE A 176 5.17 -20.45 6.97
C PHE A 176 4.99 -21.95 6.92
N ASN A 177 3.73 -22.39 6.86
CA ASN A 177 3.33 -23.78 6.68
C ASN A 177 3.94 -24.72 7.74
N ILE A 178 3.98 -24.28 8.99
CA ILE A 178 4.80 -24.91 10.05
C ILE A 178 4.28 -26.28 10.52
N ILE A 179 2.98 -26.54 10.38
CA ILE A 179 2.32 -27.75 10.92
C ILE A 179 1.77 -28.67 9.82
N GLY A 180 1.64 -28.19 8.57
CA GLY A 180 0.89 -28.78 7.45
C GLY A 180 0.57 -30.26 7.50
N THR A 181 -0.71 -30.59 7.27
CA THR A 181 -1.23 -31.96 7.31
C THR A 181 -0.65 -32.89 6.25
N GLY A 182 0.20 -32.36 5.35
CA GLY A 182 0.60 -33.03 4.12
C GLY A 182 -0.60 -33.23 3.19
N VAL A 183 -0.31 -33.70 2.00
CA VAL A 183 -1.28 -34.06 0.97
C VAL A 183 -1.12 -35.52 0.68
N ILE A 184 -2.21 -36.28 0.70
CA ILE A 184 -2.21 -37.63 0.12
C ILE A 184 -2.65 -37.47 -1.33
N ASN A 185 -1.73 -37.64 -2.27
CA ASN A 185 -2.11 -37.76 -3.68
C ASN A 185 -2.63 -39.18 -3.98
N ASP A 186 -3.19 -39.39 -5.17
CA ASP A 186 -3.71 -40.70 -5.60
C ASP A 186 -2.65 -41.83 -5.63
N TYR A 187 -1.35 -41.52 -5.46
CA TYR A 187 -0.24 -42.49 -5.37
C TYR A 187 0.17 -42.82 -3.92
N ALA A 188 -0.60 -42.37 -2.92
CA ALA A 188 -0.25 -42.48 -1.50
C ALA A 188 1.10 -41.84 -1.13
N ILE A 189 1.56 -40.87 -1.93
CA ILE A 189 2.75 -40.07 -1.63
C ILE A 189 2.30 -38.87 -0.84
N THR A 190 2.85 -38.71 0.36
CA THR A 190 2.70 -37.50 1.15
C THR A 190 3.45 -36.36 0.48
N ILE A 191 2.73 -35.42 -0.11
CA ILE A 191 3.31 -34.17 -0.58
C ILE A 191 3.25 -33.15 0.56
N SER A 192 4.40 -32.81 1.14
CA SER A 192 4.47 -31.77 2.16
C SER A 192 4.38 -30.39 1.53
N THR A 193 3.70 -29.48 2.21
CA THR A 193 3.71 -28.06 1.86
C THR A 193 5.09 -27.46 2.11
N GLU A 194 5.48 -26.49 1.28
CA GLU A 194 6.79 -25.87 1.38
C GLU A 194 6.86 -25.03 2.66
N ARG A 195 7.73 -25.42 3.58
CA ARG A 195 8.00 -24.67 4.80
C ARG A 195 9.02 -23.58 4.54
N ALA A 196 8.73 -22.37 5.01
CA ALA A 196 9.61 -21.23 4.81
C ALA A 196 9.81 -20.43 6.09
N ALA A 197 10.93 -19.72 6.16
CA ALA A 197 11.18 -18.70 7.15
C ALA A 197 11.62 -17.41 6.45
N LYS A 198 11.10 -16.29 6.93
CA LYS A 198 11.41 -14.97 6.41
C LYS A 198 11.79 -14.03 7.55
N VAL A 199 12.89 -13.32 7.36
CA VAL A 199 13.32 -12.23 8.22
C VAL A 199 13.07 -10.91 7.54
N HIS A 200 12.65 -9.93 8.32
CA HIS A 200 12.38 -8.58 7.86
C HIS A 200 13.17 -7.61 8.72
N PHE A 201 13.69 -6.57 8.10
CA PHE A 201 14.25 -5.40 8.76
C PHE A 201 13.67 -4.16 8.13
N GLY A 202 13.39 -3.15 8.93
CA GLY A 202 13.11 -1.85 8.36
C GLY A 202 13.28 -0.72 9.33
N TYR A 203 13.50 0.44 8.74
CA TYR A 203 13.87 1.64 9.46
C TYR A 203 13.14 2.84 8.87
N PHE A 204 12.41 3.58 9.70
CA PHE A 204 11.87 4.88 9.28
C PHE A 204 12.97 5.93 9.33
N ILE A 205 13.14 6.65 8.21
CA ILE A 205 14.19 7.65 7.99
C ILE A 205 13.80 9.03 8.56
N ASP A 206 12.50 9.29 8.71
CA ASP A 206 11.95 10.51 9.28
C ASP A 206 11.16 10.28 10.58
N GLN A 207 11.00 11.34 11.38
CA GLN A 207 10.25 11.28 12.64
C GLN A 207 8.75 11.05 12.41
N ASP A 208 8.22 11.58 11.31
CA ASP A 208 6.81 11.45 10.92
C ASP A 208 6.47 10.08 10.31
N ARG A 209 7.45 9.17 10.24
CA ARG A 209 7.33 7.81 9.72
C ARG A 209 6.74 7.76 8.30
N THR A 210 7.04 8.75 7.47
CA THR A 210 6.59 8.85 6.07
C THR A 210 7.60 8.24 5.10
N ALA A 211 8.86 8.06 5.49
CA ALA A 211 9.90 7.46 4.67
C ALA A 211 10.52 6.26 5.39
N GLN A 212 10.68 5.13 4.71
CA GLN A 212 11.32 3.95 5.29
C GLN A 212 12.18 3.21 4.28
N VAL A 213 13.22 2.55 4.79
CA VAL A 213 13.98 1.53 4.08
C VAL A 213 13.71 0.18 4.69
N LEU A 214 13.74 -0.83 3.84
CA LEU A 214 13.23 -2.16 4.12
C LEU A 214 14.21 -3.16 3.52
N ALA A 215 14.46 -4.24 4.24
CA ALA A 215 15.25 -5.37 3.78
C ALA A 215 14.60 -6.67 4.22
N GLU A 216 14.69 -7.69 3.39
CA GLU A 216 14.16 -9.01 3.73
C GLU A 216 15.08 -10.12 3.22
N GLY A 217 15.00 -11.25 3.92
CA GLY A 217 15.64 -12.49 3.52
C GLY A 217 14.70 -13.64 3.80
N ARG A 218 14.60 -14.58 2.86
CA ARG A 218 13.73 -15.74 2.98
C ARG A 218 14.46 -17.00 2.57
N ILE A 219 14.19 -18.06 3.32
CA ILE A 219 14.65 -19.41 3.04
C ILE A 219 13.41 -20.30 2.91
N ASP A 220 13.33 -20.99 1.79
CA ASP A 220 12.28 -21.98 1.54
C ASP A 220 12.82 -23.41 1.69
N SER A 221 11.89 -24.37 1.73
CA SER A 221 12.18 -25.79 1.83
C SER A 221 12.92 -26.19 3.13
N LEU A 222 12.37 -25.77 4.28
CA LEU A 222 12.91 -26.10 5.62
C LEU A 222 12.70 -27.57 6.07
N HIS A 223 12.05 -28.42 5.25
CA HIS A 223 11.80 -29.83 5.56
C HIS A 223 12.08 -30.71 4.34
N GLU A 224 12.85 -31.79 4.56
CA GLU A 224 13.15 -32.99 3.72
C GLU A 224 13.49 -32.85 2.22
N LEU A 225 13.35 -31.66 1.61
CA LEU A 225 13.81 -31.39 0.26
C LEU A 225 15.33 -31.13 0.28
N ARG A 226 16.06 -31.83 -0.59
CA ARG A 226 17.52 -31.79 -0.71
C ARG A 226 18.08 -30.42 -1.16
N VAL A 227 17.24 -29.45 -1.53
CA VAL A 227 17.64 -28.18 -2.12
C VAL A 227 16.89 -27.02 -1.47
N ARG A 228 17.63 -26.11 -0.84
CA ARG A 228 17.11 -24.85 -0.27
C ARG A 228 17.08 -23.77 -1.33
N LYS A 229 16.01 -22.97 -1.35
CA LYS A 229 15.93 -21.74 -2.15
C LYS A 229 16.11 -20.54 -1.24
N TYR A 230 16.77 -19.52 -1.77
CA TYR A 230 17.05 -18.27 -1.07
C TYR A 230 16.51 -17.11 -1.87
N SER A 231 15.86 -16.19 -1.19
CA SER A 231 15.51 -14.88 -1.76
C SER A 231 15.83 -13.78 -0.78
N TRP A 232 16.15 -12.61 -1.32
CA TRP A 232 16.38 -11.41 -0.54
C TRP A 232 15.97 -10.19 -1.36
N GLY A 233 15.68 -9.10 -0.66
CA GLY A 233 15.35 -7.86 -1.32
C GLY A 233 15.62 -6.63 -0.47
N ALA A 234 15.67 -5.48 -1.13
CA ALA A 234 15.81 -4.13 -0.58
C ALA A 234 14.73 -3.20 -1.19
N ALA A 235 14.13 -2.31 -0.41
CA ALA A 235 13.13 -1.35 -0.90
C ALA A 235 13.10 -0.09 -0.05
N MET A 236 12.55 0.97 -0.66
CA MET A 236 12.27 2.23 -0.01
C MET A 236 10.83 2.64 -0.28
N ASP A 237 10.16 3.12 0.77
CA ASP A 237 8.85 3.76 0.66
C ASP A 237 8.93 5.23 1.02
N LYS A 238 8.15 6.02 0.31
CA LYS A 238 7.87 7.40 0.68
C LYS A 238 6.38 7.70 0.55
N ALA A 239 5.76 8.04 1.65
CA ALA A 239 4.47 8.70 1.69
C ALA A 239 4.65 10.22 1.50
N PHE A 240 3.79 10.78 0.66
CA PHE A 240 3.68 12.19 0.36
C PHE A 240 2.39 12.75 0.95
N PHE A 241 2.41 14.06 1.21
CA PHE A 241 1.33 14.83 1.83
C PHE A 241 1.11 14.47 3.31
N GLU A 242 0.64 15.43 4.12
CA GLU A 242 0.45 15.23 5.59
C GLU A 242 -0.45 14.02 5.93
N LYS A 243 -1.30 13.60 4.98
CA LYS A 243 -2.22 12.45 5.08
C LYS A 243 -1.76 11.14 4.43
N ARG A 244 -0.57 11.10 3.84
CA ARG A 244 -0.12 9.92 3.06
C ARG A 244 -1.09 9.59 1.90
N TYR A 245 -1.67 10.62 1.27
CA TYR A 245 -2.59 10.47 0.13
C TYR A 245 -1.97 9.69 -1.02
N LEU A 246 -0.66 9.81 -1.17
CA LEU A 246 0.12 9.05 -2.11
C LEU A 246 1.29 8.45 -1.35
N ALA A 247 1.48 7.15 -1.47
CA ALA A 247 2.76 6.51 -1.17
C ALA A 247 3.35 5.96 -2.45
N VAL A 248 4.67 6.00 -2.56
CA VAL A 248 5.42 5.34 -3.63
C VAL A 248 6.42 4.37 -3.01
N ARG A 249 6.69 3.29 -3.72
CA ARG A 249 7.70 2.30 -3.38
C ARG A 249 8.57 2.04 -4.59
N ALA A 250 9.87 1.91 -4.33
CA ALA A 250 10.83 1.34 -5.26
C ALA A 250 11.58 0.21 -4.56
N GLY A 251 11.84 -0.88 -5.28
CA GLY A 251 12.47 -2.06 -4.69
C GLY A 251 13.23 -2.91 -5.67
N PHE A 252 14.01 -3.82 -5.09
CA PHE A 252 14.77 -4.85 -5.75
C PHE A 252 14.57 -6.18 -5.03
N LEU A 253 14.58 -7.25 -5.80
CA LEU A 253 14.65 -8.61 -5.30
C LEU A 253 15.55 -9.47 -6.15
N SER A 254 16.28 -10.34 -5.47
CA SER A 254 17.00 -11.46 -6.04
C SER A 254 16.42 -12.75 -5.47
N GLN A 255 16.13 -13.72 -6.35
CA GLN A 255 15.69 -15.05 -5.96
C GLN A 255 16.46 -16.11 -6.74
N THR A 256 16.97 -17.13 -6.04
CA THR A 256 17.58 -18.28 -6.72
C THR A 256 16.51 -19.07 -7.47
N ALA A 257 16.61 -19.17 -8.80
CA ALA A 257 15.61 -19.85 -9.63
C ALA A 257 15.65 -21.38 -9.45
N ALA A 258 16.83 -21.99 -9.29
CA ALA A 258 17.01 -23.42 -9.07
C ALA A 258 18.43 -23.74 -8.55
N ARG A 259 18.71 -25.03 -8.27
CA ARG A 259 20.05 -25.51 -7.85
C ARG A 259 21.12 -25.12 -8.88
N GLY A 260 22.05 -24.25 -8.48
CA GLY A 260 23.18 -23.82 -9.32
C GLY A 260 22.80 -22.91 -10.49
N ALA A 261 21.55 -22.46 -10.56
CA ALA A 261 21.13 -21.44 -11.51
C ALA A 261 21.50 -20.06 -10.96
N ASP A 262 21.76 -19.13 -11.87
CA ASP A 262 21.90 -17.72 -11.51
C ASP A 262 20.61 -17.22 -10.83
N PRO A 263 20.67 -16.16 -10.02
CA PRO A 263 19.47 -15.56 -9.47
C PRO A 263 18.62 -14.91 -10.58
N ASP A 264 17.31 -15.04 -10.47
CA ASP A 264 16.39 -14.14 -11.15
C ASP A 264 16.23 -12.87 -10.32
N ASN A 265 16.41 -11.73 -10.97
CA ASN A 265 16.46 -10.43 -10.34
C ASN A 265 15.31 -9.58 -10.86
N ALA A 266 14.64 -8.85 -9.97
CA ALA A 266 13.52 -8.00 -10.33
C ALA A 266 13.70 -6.59 -9.77
N ILE A 267 13.31 -5.60 -10.59
CA ILE A 267 13.17 -4.21 -10.16
C ILE A 267 11.70 -3.89 -10.07
N MET A 268 11.35 -3.07 -9.09
CA MET A 268 9.97 -2.88 -8.68
C MET A 268 9.63 -1.43 -8.44
N PHE A 269 8.42 -1.07 -8.86
CA PHE A 269 7.82 0.21 -8.56
C PHE A 269 6.37 0.01 -8.17
N GLY A 270 5.87 0.84 -7.27
CA GLY A 270 4.43 0.93 -7.10
C GLY A 270 4.02 2.14 -6.31
N CYS A 271 2.72 2.31 -6.25
CA CYS A 271 2.10 3.44 -5.58
C CYS A 271 0.79 3.03 -4.90
N THR A 272 0.47 3.75 -3.85
CA THR A 272 -0.78 3.63 -3.11
C THR A 272 -1.44 4.99 -3.07
N GLY A 273 -2.66 5.07 -3.58
CA GLY A 273 -3.55 6.22 -3.45
C GLY A 273 -4.54 5.99 -2.30
N ASN A 274 -4.58 6.93 -1.36
CA ASN A 274 -5.51 6.93 -0.23
C ASN A 274 -6.43 8.15 -0.37
N ILE A 275 -7.67 7.93 -0.80
CA ILE A 275 -8.63 8.98 -1.13
C ILE A 275 -9.72 9.00 -0.05
N PRO A 276 -9.80 10.06 0.78
CA PRO A 276 -10.86 10.16 1.76
C PRO A 276 -12.25 10.25 1.12
N VAL A 277 -13.20 9.53 1.72
CA VAL A 277 -14.62 9.59 1.42
C VAL A 277 -15.35 9.79 2.75
N ARG A 278 -16.55 10.34 2.77
CA ARG A 278 -17.26 10.65 4.03
C ARG A 278 -17.35 9.42 4.97
N GLY A 279 -16.57 9.43 6.06
CA GLY A 279 -16.50 8.33 7.04
C GLY A 279 -15.72 7.08 6.59
N SER A 280 -14.97 7.15 5.50
CA SER A 280 -14.20 6.02 4.93
C SER A 280 -13.01 6.52 4.10
N GLN A 281 -12.21 5.61 3.57
CA GLN A 281 -11.12 5.94 2.67
C GLN A 281 -11.07 4.91 1.55
N LEU A 282 -11.22 5.36 0.30
CA LEU A 282 -10.94 4.56 -0.87
C LEU A 282 -9.42 4.37 -0.96
N LYS A 283 -8.99 3.12 -1.09
CA LYS A 283 -7.59 2.75 -1.27
C LYS A 283 -7.40 2.14 -2.65
N ILE A 284 -6.36 2.57 -3.36
CA ILE A 284 -5.98 2.03 -4.66
C ILE A 284 -4.48 1.74 -4.60
N GLU A 285 -4.08 0.55 -5.00
CA GLU A 285 -2.67 0.14 -5.05
C GLU A 285 -2.34 -0.33 -6.45
N TYR A 286 -1.24 0.16 -7.01
CA TYR A 286 -0.71 -0.31 -8.26
C TYR A 286 0.76 -0.67 -8.08
N SER A 287 1.20 -1.77 -8.70
CA SER A 287 2.62 -2.08 -8.78
C SER A 287 3.00 -2.65 -10.14
N LEU A 288 4.24 -2.35 -10.54
CA LEU A 288 4.94 -2.84 -11.70
C LEU A 288 6.19 -3.56 -11.20
N SER A 289 6.33 -4.83 -11.59
CA SER A 289 7.58 -5.57 -11.45
C SER A 289 8.17 -5.79 -12.83
N TYR A 290 9.49 -5.71 -12.93
CA TYR A 290 10.22 -6.09 -14.12
C TYR A 290 11.29 -7.11 -13.72
N SER A 291 11.05 -8.37 -14.08
CA SER A 291 12.09 -9.40 -14.01
C SER A 291 13.12 -9.12 -15.11
N LEU A 292 14.39 -9.13 -14.73
CA LEU A 292 15.53 -8.96 -15.63
C LEU A 292 15.78 -10.21 -16.48
N GLY A 293 15.04 -11.30 -16.22
CA GLY A 293 15.23 -12.57 -16.85
C GLY A 293 16.47 -13.28 -16.33
N ASN A 294 16.53 -14.58 -16.64
CA ASN A 294 17.61 -15.44 -16.25
C ASN A 294 17.79 -16.52 -17.33
N ALA A 295 18.73 -16.27 -18.24
CA ALA A 295 19.03 -17.16 -19.35
C ALA A 295 19.46 -18.56 -18.89
N SER A 296 20.18 -18.68 -17.76
CA SER A 296 20.61 -19.97 -17.21
C SER A 296 19.45 -20.85 -16.75
N ALA A 297 18.33 -20.23 -16.38
CA ALA A 297 17.10 -20.89 -15.96
C ALA A 297 15.99 -20.84 -17.03
N GLY A 298 16.30 -20.37 -18.25
CA GLY A 298 15.34 -20.23 -19.35
C GLY A 298 14.24 -19.20 -19.09
N ASN A 299 14.52 -18.19 -18.28
CA ASN A 299 13.60 -17.09 -17.96
C ASN A 299 13.84 -15.90 -18.89
N ASP A 300 12.81 -15.49 -19.62
CA ASP A 300 12.83 -14.22 -20.35
C ASP A 300 12.49 -13.06 -19.41
N ALA A 301 13.06 -11.89 -19.72
CA ALA A 301 12.70 -10.65 -19.02
C ALA A 301 11.22 -10.36 -19.25
N THR A 302 10.47 -10.16 -18.16
CA THR A 302 9.01 -10.03 -18.21
C THR A 302 8.54 -8.97 -17.22
N ALA A 303 7.53 -8.19 -17.65
CA ALA A 303 6.84 -7.27 -16.78
C ALA A 303 5.61 -7.93 -16.16
N SER A 304 5.33 -7.61 -14.89
CA SER A 304 4.08 -7.96 -14.23
C SER A 304 3.43 -6.73 -13.61
N HIS A 305 2.10 -6.70 -13.65
CA HIS A 305 1.29 -5.62 -13.13
C HIS A 305 0.38 -6.16 -12.03
N ALA A 306 0.24 -5.39 -10.97
CA ALA A 306 -0.76 -5.59 -9.94
C ALA A 306 -1.66 -4.36 -9.85
N LEU A 307 -2.96 -4.58 -9.70
CA LEU A 307 -3.89 -3.55 -9.28
C LEU A 307 -4.73 -4.09 -8.12
N ARG A 308 -4.85 -3.30 -7.06
CA ARG A 308 -5.83 -3.52 -5.99
C ARG A 308 -6.65 -2.27 -5.74
N ALA A 309 -7.87 -2.47 -5.31
CA ALA A 309 -8.74 -1.41 -4.84
C ALA A 309 -9.55 -1.88 -3.64
N GLY A 310 -9.91 -0.96 -2.77
CA GLY A 310 -10.60 -1.30 -1.54
C GLY A 310 -11.07 -0.09 -0.75
N VAL A 311 -11.68 -0.37 0.38
CA VAL A 311 -12.20 0.65 1.30
C VAL A 311 -11.70 0.38 2.70
N ALA A 312 -11.21 1.44 3.36
CA ALA A 312 -10.96 1.46 4.78
C ALA A 312 -12.06 2.23 5.51
N PHE A 313 -12.50 1.74 6.67
CA PHE A 313 -13.62 2.29 7.43
C PHE A 313 -13.53 1.94 8.91
N GLY A 314 -14.33 2.63 9.74
CA GLY A 314 -14.54 2.27 11.16
C GLY A 314 -13.30 2.34 12.07
N GLY A 315 -12.19 2.92 11.61
CA GLY A 315 -11.01 3.17 12.44
C GLY A 315 -11.09 4.48 13.22
N TYR A 316 -10.20 4.65 14.20
CA TYR A 316 -9.97 5.93 14.92
C TYR A 316 -9.35 7.02 14.03
N GLU A 317 -9.03 6.70 12.78
CA GLU A 317 -8.55 7.67 11.81
C GLU A 317 -9.75 8.43 11.24
N ASP A 318 -9.89 9.69 11.63
CA ASP A 318 -10.77 10.62 10.94
C ASP A 318 -10.19 10.88 9.55
N TYR A 319 -10.96 10.56 8.52
CA TYR A 319 -10.56 10.79 7.13
C TYR A 319 -11.18 12.06 6.55
N VAL A 320 -12.16 12.68 7.22
CA VAL A 320 -12.96 13.77 6.66
C VAL A 320 -12.25 15.11 6.91
N PRO A 321 -11.94 15.90 5.86
CA PRO A 321 -11.43 17.25 6.06
C PRO A 321 -12.38 18.12 6.88
N PRO A 322 -11.86 19.01 7.74
CA PRO A 322 -12.67 20.02 8.40
C PRO A 322 -13.30 20.94 7.36
N LEU A 323 -14.40 21.60 7.68
CA LEU A 323 -15.03 22.62 6.86
C LEU A 323 -14.38 23.99 7.14
N ALA A 324 -13.75 24.59 6.14
CA ALA A 324 -13.21 25.94 6.19
C ALA A 324 -14.17 26.93 5.49
N LYS A 325 -14.57 28.00 6.19
CA LYS A 325 -15.35 29.10 5.62
C LYS A 325 -14.70 30.43 5.97
N VAL A 326 -14.64 31.32 4.98
CA VAL A 326 -14.25 32.72 5.14
C VAL A 326 -15.19 33.60 4.32
N SER A 327 -15.57 34.74 4.88
CA SER A 327 -16.37 35.77 4.21
C SER A 327 -15.96 37.15 4.72
N ILE A 328 -16.24 38.17 3.91
CA ILE A 328 -16.06 39.59 4.26
C ILE A 328 -17.40 40.30 4.02
N GLN A 329 -17.64 41.41 4.71
CA GLN A 329 -18.83 42.25 4.46
C GLN A 329 -18.58 43.29 3.36
N GLN A 330 -17.36 43.80 3.28
CA GLN A 330 -16.93 44.83 2.34
C GLN A 330 -16.05 44.17 1.28
N ASN A 331 -16.09 44.61 0.02
CA ASN A 331 -15.26 44.01 -1.04
C ASN A 331 -14.01 44.83 -1.37
N ALA A 332 -13.84 45.97 -0.70
CA ALA A 332 -12.74 46.89 -0.88
C ALA A 332 -12.19 47.39 0.46
N LEU A 333 -10.90 47.72 0.46
CA LEU A 333 -10.15 48.30 1.56
C LEU A 333 -9.52 49.62 1.08
N SER A 334 -9.60 50.69 1.86
CA SER A 334 -9.01 52.00 1.58
C SER A 334 -8.22 52.48 2.80
N PRO A 335 -6.97 51.98 3.02
CA PRO A 335 -6.20 52.23 4.23
C PRO A 335 -5.49 53.60 4.18
N ASN A 336 -6.28 54.69 4.16
CA ASN A 336 -5.81 56.07 4.02
C ASN A 336 -5.82 56.86 5.34
N GLY A 337 -6.38 56.28 6.41
CA GLY A 337 -6.48 56.86 7.74
C GLY A 337 -7.62 57.86 7.92
N ASP A 338 -8.64 57.85 7.06
CA ASP A 338 -9.80 58.74 7.13
C ASP A 338 -10.96 58.20 8.00
N GLY A 339 -10.82 56.98 8.52
CA GLY A 339 -11.81 56.29 9.35
C GLY A 339 -12.85 55.49 8.57
N VAL A 340 -12.79 55.44 7.23
CA VAL A 340 -13.73 54.75 6.35
C VAL A 340 -13.01 53.65 5.57
N ASP A 341 -13.42 52.39 5.78
CA ASP A 341 -12.85 51.20 5.11
C ASP A 341 -11.32 51.06 5.26
N ASP A 342 -10.75 51.61 6.33
CA ASP A 342 -9.32 51.54 6.68
C ASP A 342 -8.85 50.12 7.05
N ALA A 343 -9.78 49.26 7.44
CA ALA A 343 -9.54 47.87 7.79
C ALA A 343 -10.69 46.99 7.29
N ILE A 344 -10.38 45.75 6.94
CA ILE A 344 -11.39 44.76 6.60
C ILE A 344 -11.45 43.65 7.64
N THR A 345 -12.67 43.26 7.99
CA THR A 345 -12.91 42.14 8.89
C THR A 345 -13.22 40.87 8.08
N PHE A 346 -12.36 39.86 8.22
CA PHE A 346 -12.58 38.50 7.75
C PHE A 346 -13.36 37.71 8.80
N PHE A 347 -14.60 37.34 8.48
CA PHE A 347 -15.38 36.40 9.27
C PHE A 347 -14.96 34.97 8.88
N ILE A 348 -14.36 34.24 9.82
CA ILE A 348 -13.87 32.88 9.58
C ILE A 348 -14.57 31.87 10.48
N SER A 349 -14.73 30.65 9.96
CA SER A 349 -15.29 29.53 10.70
C SER A 349 -14.60 28.24 10.27
N ALA A 350 -14.23 27.42 11.26
CA ALA A 350 -13.75 26.07 11.07
C ALA A 350 -14.68 25.09 11.81
N LYS A 351 -15.13 24.04 11.13
CA LYS A 351 -15.95 23.00 11.76
C LYS A 351 -15.50 21.62 11.31
N ASP A 352 -15.12 20.79 12.25
CA ASP A 352 -14.76 19.39 11.99
C ASP A 352 -15.90 18.47 12.45
N ASN A 353 -15.87 18.05 13.71
CA ASN A 353 -16.91 17.26 14.35
C ASN A 353 -17.92 18.14 15.15
N ALA A 354 -19.09 17.59 15.52
CA ALA A 354 -20.24 18.32 16.07
C ALA A 354 -19.96 19.18 17.33
N GLY A 355 -18.83 18.98 18.01
CA GLY A 355 -18.41 19.74 19.19
C GLY A 355 -17.35 20.84 18.97
N GLY A 356 -16.89 21.10 17.73
CA GLY A 356 -15.96 22.20 17.45
C GLY A 356 -14.52 22.03 17.97
N THR A 357 -14.20 20.98 18.74
CA THR A 357 -12.87 20.74 19.34
C THR A 357 -11.89 19.95 18.45
N GLY A 358 -12.26 19.67 17.20
CA GLY A 358 -11.46 18.86 16.27
C GLY A 358 -10.36 19.62 15.51
N ILE A 359 -10.24 20.93 15.67
CA ILE A 359 -9.26 21.73 14.90
C ILE A 359 -7.89 21.68 15.57
N LYS A 360 -6.84 21.40 14.78
CA LYS A 360 -5.44 21.39 15.22
C LYS A 360 -4.77 22.74 14.95
N LYS A 361 -4.79 23.20 13.70
CA LYS A 361 -4.18 24.47 13.26
C LYS A 361 -4.98 25.10 12.14
N TRP A 362 -4.91 26.42 11.99
CA TRP A 362 -5.54 27.16 10.91
C TRP A 362 -4.64 28.30 10.43
N ALA A 363 -4.84 28.72 9.17
CA ALA A 363 -4.18 29.87 8.60
C ALA A 363 -5.10 30.60 7.60
N LEU A 364 -5.35 31.88 7.83
CA LEU A 364 -5.91 32.79 6.83
C LEU A 364 -4.74 33.44 6.09
N ILE A 365 -4.63 33.16 4.79
CA ILE A 365 -3.49 33.58 3.97
C ILE A 365 -3.95 34.59 2.93
N LEU A 366 -3.25 35.73 2.88
CA LEU A 366 -3.43 36.77 1.87
C LEU A 366 -2.33 36.65 0.82
N TYR A 367 -2.71 36.78 -0.44
CA TYR A 367 -1.85 36.63 -1.61
C TYR A 367 -1.95 37.85 -2.51
N THR A 368 -0.85 38.11 -3.22
CA THR A 368 -0.84 38.94 -4.42
C THR A 368 -0.67 38.06 -5.65
N ARG A 369 -1.16 38.54 -6.81
CA ARG A 369 -1.02 37.87 -8.10
C ARG A 369 -0.39 38.81 -9.11
N GLU A 370 0.90 38.59 -9.38
CA GLU A 370 1.58 39.25 -10.49
C GLU A 370 1.23 38.53 -11.82
N PRO A 371 1.00 39.27 -12.93
CA PRO A 371 0.74 38.67 -14.24
C PRO A 371 1.81 37.65 -14.63
N GLY A 372 1.40 36.45 -15.04
CA GLY A 372 2.32 35.37 -15.45
C GLY A 372 3.05 34.67 -14.31
N ARG A 373 2.79 35.01 -13.04
CA ARG A 373 3.43 34.39 -11.86
C ARG A 373 2.42 33.66 -10.96
N ARG A 374 2.95 32.78 -10.11
CA ARG A 374 2.17 32.07 -9.08
C ARG A 374 1.76 33.03 -7.95
N LEU A 375 0.70 32.67 -7.21
CA LEU A 375 0.28 33.41 -6.02
C LEU A 375 1.43 33.52 -5.02
N ARG A 376 1.70 34.73 -4.54
CA ARG A 376 2.71 35.00 -3.52
C ARG A 376 2.04 35.43 -2.25
N ALA A 377 2.28 34.73 -1.14
CA ALA A 377 1.75 35.13 0.16
C ALA A 377 2.38 36.47 0.59
N ILE A 378 1.54 37.39 1.07
CA ILE A 378 1.95 38.71 1.56
C ILE A 378 1.74 38.86 3.07
N LYS A 379 0.77 38.14 3.63
CA LYS A 379 0.46 38.11 5.06
C LYS A 379 -0.27 36.82 5.39
N SER A 380 -0.08 36.31 6.59
CA SER A 380 -0.84 35.17 7.11
C SER A 380 -1.17 35.40 8.57
N PHE A 381 -2.42 35.14 8.93
CA PHE A 381 -2.85 35.01 10.31
C PHE A 381 -3.02 33.52 10.60
N SER A 382 -2.51 33.04 11.73
CA SER A 382 -2.54 31.60 12.04
C SER A 382 -2.67 31.36 13.53
N GLY A 383 -3.20 30.20 13.89
CA GLY A 383 -3.32 29.77 15.27
C GLY A 383 -3.55 28.26 15.39
N THR A 384 -3.57 27.77 16.63
CA THR A 384 -3.93 26.39 16.98
C THR A 384 -5.33 26.34 17.57
N GLY A 385 -6.00 25.20 17.45
CA GLY A 385 -7.37 25.04 17.96
C GLY A 385 -8.42 25.77 17.11
N VAL A 386 -9.56 26.10 17.71
CA VAL A 386 -10.66 26.80 17.04
C VAL A 386 -10.23 28.22 16.66
N PRO A 387 -10.42 28.66 15.39
CA PRO A 387 -10.10 30.03 14.99
C PRO A 387 -11.01 31.05 15.68
N PRO A 388 -10.57 32.32 15.82
CA PRO A 388 -11.46 33.41 16.18
C PRO A 388 -12.56 33.55 15.12
N THR A 389 -13.71 34.12 15.47
CA THR A 389 -14.81 34.34 14.51
C THR A 389 -14.52 35.46 13.51
N ALA A 390 -13.60 36.36 13.85
CA ALA A 390 -13.22 37.52 13.06
C ALA A 390 -11.71 37.80 13.14
N ILE A 391 -11.13 38.27 12.03
CA ILE A 391 -9.75 38.75 11.93
C ILE A 391 -9.76 40.05 11.15
N GLU A 392 -9.10 41.09 11.67
CA GLU A 392 -8.97 42.36 10.97
C GLU A 392 -7.65 42.46 10.20
N TRP A 393 -7.72 43.09 9.03
CA TRP A 393 -6.56 43.42 8.22
C TRP A 393 -6.60 44.87 7.77
N ASP A 394 -5.51 45.56 8.04
CA ASP A 394 -5.29 47.00 7.86
C ASP A 394 -4.54 47.35 6.56
N GLY A 395 -4.50 46.42 5.59
CA GLY A 395 -3.81 46.64 4.33
C GLY A 395 -2.29 46.57 4.40
N ARG A 396 -1.71 46.09 5.52
CA ARG A 396 -0.25 45.92 5.63
C ARG A 396 0.20 44.50 5.34
N ASP A 397 1.37 44.33 4.76
CA ASP A 397 2.00 43.02 4.58
C ASP A 397 2.64 42.48 5.89
N ALA A 398 3.33 41.34 5.81
CA ALA A 398 4.05 40.75 6.93
C ALA A 398 5.23 41.60 7.44
N GLY A 399 5.76 42.50 6.60
CA GLY A 399 6.77 43.49 6.96
C GLY A 399 6.19 44.79 7.52
N ASN A 400 4.88 44.81 7.82
CA ASN A 400 4.14 45.97 8.32
C ASN A 400 4.10 47.17 7.34
N THR A 401 4.33 46.91 6.06
CA THR A 401 4.30 47.94 5.00
C THR A 401 2.94 47.95 4.32
N LEU A 402 2.39 49.14 4.03
CA LEU A 402 1.15 49.27 3.28
C LEU A 402 1.30 48.64 1.90
N VAL A 403 0.36 47.78 1.54
CA VAL A 403 0.35 47.13 0.24
C VAL A 403 -0.12 48.09 -0.84
N ALA A 404 0.39 47.92 -2.06
CA ALA A 404 0.01 48.77 -3.17
C ALA A 404 -1.46 48.56 -3.57
N LYS A 405 -2.08 49.60 -4.12
CA LYS A 405 -3.41 49.52 -4.75
C LYS A 405 -3.47 48.36 -5.74
N GLY A 406 -4.50 47.52 -5.67
CA GLY A 406 -4.66 46.39 -6.56
C GLY A 406 -5.55 45.28 -6.02
N ALA A 407 -5.64 44.20 -6.80
CA ALA A 407 -6.38 43.00 -6.41
C ALA A 407 -5.49 42.08 -5.56
N TYR A 408 -6.02 41.67 -4.42
CA TYR A 408 -5.45 40.67 -3.53
C TYR A 408 -6.39 39.50 -3.41
N HIS A 409 -5.83 38.34 -3.08
CA HIS A 409 -6.61 37.12 -2.90
C HIS A 409 -6.47 36.61 -1.48
N TYR A 410 -7.49 35.95 -0.96
CA TYR A 410 -7.43 35.36 0.37
C TYR A 410 -8.09 33.99 0.41
N GLN A 411 -7.60 33.16 1.32
CA GLN A 411 -8.10 31.80 1.54
C GLN A 411 -7.85 31.38 2.98
N LEU A 412 -8.79 30.65 3.56
CA LEU A 412 -8.65 30.01 4.87
C LEU A 412 -8.27 28.54 4.68
N ARG A 413 -7.14 28.14 5.26
CA ARG A 413 -6.74 26.75 5.44
C ARG A 413 -7.02 26.31 6.87
N VAL A 414 -7.65 25.15 7.02
CA VAL A 414 -7.93 24.55 8.33
C VAL A 414 -7.39 23.14 8.34
N VAL A 415 -6.75 22.74 9.43
CA VAL A 415 -6.23 21.40 9.67
C VAL A 415 -6.81 20.85 10.98
N ASP A 416 -7.35 19.64 10.96
CA ASP A 416 -7.89 18.96 12.14
C ASP A 416 -6.83 18.13 12.90
N GLN A 417 -7.24 17.49 14.01
CA GLN A 417 -6.37 16.66 14.85
C GLN A 417 -5.84 15.40 14.13
N ALA A 418 -6.55 14.90 13.12
CA ALA A 418 -6.11 13.79 12.28
C ALA A 418 -5.21 14.23 11.10
N ASN A 419 -4.83 15.50 11.02
CA ASN A 419 -4.10 16.14 9.92
C ASN A 419 -4.87 16.17 8.59
N ASN A 420 -6.19 16.19 8.67
CA ASN A 420 -7.04 16.51 7.55
C ASN A 420 -7.14 17.99 7.35
N PHE A 421 -7.02 18.42 6.09
CA PHE A 421 -7.08 19.83 5.74
C PHE A 421 -8.09 20.12 4.65
N SER A 422 -8.68 21.30 4.74
CA SER A 422 -9.42 21.91 3.65
C SER A 422 -8.99 23.35 3.47
N ASP A 423 -9.17 23.82 2.24
CA ASP A 423 -9.06 25.21 1.89
C ASP A 423 -10.45 25.73 1.51
N SER A 424 -10.79 26.95 1.95
CA SER A 424 -11.95 27.66 1.39
C SER A 424 -11.73 27.94 -0.10
N PRO A 425 -12.75 28.41 -0.85
CA PRO A 425 -12.49 29.01 -2.16
C PRO A 425 -11.48 30.17 -2.05
N LEU A 426 -10.79 30.45 -3.16
CA LEU A 426 -9.93 31.62 -3.28
C LEU A 426 -10.81 32.82 -3.64
N PHE A 427 -10.89 33.78 -2.73
CA PHE A 427 -11.67 35.00 -2.93
C PHE A 427 -10.77 36.17 -3.32
N THR A 428 -11.37 37.26 -3.80
CA THR A 428 -10.66 38.47 -4.20
C THR A 428 -11.15 39.66 -3.40
N ILE A 429 -10.24 40.53 -3.01
CA ILE A 429 -10.48 41.83 -2.37
C ILE A 429 -9.69 42.90 -3.14
N LEU A 430 -10.25 44.10 -3.25
CA LEU A 430 -9.58 45.25 -3.84
C LEU A 430 -9.00 46.16 -2.76
N VAL A 431 -7.74 46.56 -2.89
CA VAL A 431 -7.14 47.65 -2.11
C VAL A 431 -7.14 48.90 -2.99
N GLN A 432 -7.70 50.00 -2.49
CA GLN A 432 -7.95 51.23 -3.24
C GLN A 432 -7.03 52.38 -2.86
#